data_AF-A0A8T1V3N4-F1
#
_entry.id   AF-A0A8T1V3N4-F1
#
_cell.length_a   1.000
_cell.length_b   1.000
_cell.length_c   1.000
_cell.angle_alpha   90.00
_cell.angle_beta   90.00
_cell.angle_gamma   90.00
#
_symmetry.space_group_name_H-M   'P 1'
#
loop_
_entity.id
_entity.type
_entity.pdbx_description
1 polymer ?
#
loop_
_entity_poly.entity_id
_entity_poly.type
_entity_poly.pdbx_seq_one_letter_code
_entity_poly.pdbx_strand_id
1 'polypeptide(L)'
;MGSRRRTAQDKSVAPGTQVIVEDIATYKLFKANHTGPADTSYWAIRARVLAGACPIGPAFREARRLVSRTDFATSVLLQQISVFVCLLEPQELQSLETAAAGTDTDWSYERQVRTKYQALCRELKGAETVSNRHVALAQQALIDFDADTANVAAAALGSSGTKDSRMRRASLSVQQLQEEDDTEEAKMKEARKVLQQKLQLAEQQAVKASQELVRLGMMQIEFLYFPIEHDGIPDSDKLITFLEEQVESRLRADKNLYIFSRLGHGRTGLVSALLLGRVYGITASEALERVQAVHDCQRPGAPRGLSFCSPTTAPQLAFVRRALARSMDPIYVPLVLENSAEGFRLTRVQQRGLLAEPYMRDEGFMISAVADARARECEALEQKRLERIARRESTAAALQRERRKQKKEHEIMEIEEGDQAVREVMASIYKNIEGT
;
A
#
# COMPACT_ATOMS: atom_id res chain seq x y z
N MET A 1 9.39 -16.92 -29.13
CA MET A 1 8.45 -15.89 -29.62
C MET A 1 7.15 -16.57 -30.07
N GLY A 2 6.22 -16.83 -29.15
CA GLY A 2 4.94 -17.46 -29.47
C GLY A 2 3.88 -16.40 -29.74
N SER A 3 3.46 -16.24 -31.00
CA SER A 3 2.37 -15.34 -31.38
C SER A 3 1.05 -15.86 -30.80
N ARG A 4 0.57 -15.24 -29.72
CA ARG A 4 -0.73 -15.56 -29.11
C ARG A 4 -1.84 -15.14 -30.08
N ARG A 5 -2.69 -16.09 -30.50
CA ARG A 5 -3.88 -15.80 -31.33
C ARG A 5 -4.83 -14.93 -30.52
N ARG A 6 -5.13 -13.72 -31.01
CA ARG A 6 -6.16 -12.82 -30.46
C ARG A 6 -7.51 -13.55 -30.47
N THR A 7 -8.19 -13.56 -29.34
CA THR A 7 -9.53 -14.14 -29.22
C THR A 7 -10.58 -13.15 -29.75
N ALA A 8 -11.77 -13.62 -30.11
CA ALA A 8 -12.84 -12.75 -30.59
C ALA A 8 -13.25 -11.66 -29.57
N GLN A 9 -12.98 -11.87 -28.28
CA GLN A 9 -13.19 -10.88 -27.22
C GLN A 9 -12.19 -9.71 -27.25
N ASP A 10 -11.01 -9.88 -27.85
CA ASP A 10 -10.01 -8.80 -27.93
C ASP A 10 -10.41 -7.70 -28.94
N LYS A 11 -11.44 -7.93 -29.78
CA LYS A 11 -11.89 -7.02 -30.84
C LYS A 11 -12.90 -5.96 -30.38
N SER A 12 -13.51 -6.09 -29.20
CA SER A 12 -14.53 -5.14 -28.72
C SER A 12 -14.00 -4.05 -27.78
N VAL A 13 -12.70 -4.08 -27.45
CA VAL A 13 -12.07 -3.07 -26.59
C VAL A 13 -11.60 -1.90 -27.47
N ALA A 14 -11.96 -0.67 -27.10
CA ALA A 14 -11.57 0.53 -27.82
C ALA A 14 -10.04 0.55 -28.07
N PRO A 15 -9.59 0.83 -29.30
CA PRO A 15 -8.17 0.87 -29.63
C PRO A 15 -7.50 2.00 -28.85
N GLY A 16 -6.71 1.65 -27.82
CA GLY A 16 -5.97 2.61 -27.01
C GLY A 16 -5.75 2.22 -25.54
N THR A 17 -6.52 1.26 -25.00
CA THR A 17 -6.47 0.96 -23.55
C THR A 17 -6.01 -0.47 -23.22
N GLN A 18 -5.50 -1.23 -24.20
CA GLN A 18 -4.98 -2.57 -23.94
C GLN A 18 -3.57 -2.48 -23.34
N VAL A 19 -3.42 -2.92 -22.09
CA VAL A 19 -2.11 -3.14 -21.47
C VAL A 19 -1.44 -4.28 -22.21
N ILE A 20 -0.39 -3.96 -22.96
CA ILE A 20 0.44 -4.96 -23.63
C ILE A 20 1.44 -5.49 -22.60
N VAL A 21 1.20 -6.72 -22.12
CA VAL A 21 2.14 -7.41 -21.24
C VAL A 21 3.13 -8.17 -22.10
N GLU A 22 4.35 -7.64 -22.25
CA GLU A 22 5.43 -8.27 -23.03
C GLU A 22 5.94 -9.55 -22.34
N ASP A 23 6.10 -9.51 -21.02
CA ASP A 23 6.51 -10.64 -20.19
C ASP A 23 5.55 -10.88 -19.01
N ILE A 24 4.87 -12.02 -19.04
CA ILE A 24 3.92 -12.44 -18.01
C ILE A 24 4.58 -12.76 -16.67
N ALA A 25 5.82 -13.23 -16.65
CA ALA A 25 6.54 -13.55 -15.42
C ALA A 25 6.90 -12.26 -14.67
N THR A 26 7.51 -11.30 -15.38
CA THR A 26 7.78 -9.94 -14.86
C THR A 26 6.50 -9.26 -14.37
N TYR A 27 5.40 -9.34 -15.12
CA TYR A 27 4.13 -8.76 -14.68
C TYR A 27 3.57 -9.43 -13.41
N LYS A 28 3.65 -10.76 -13.29
CA LYS A 28 3.20 -11.46 -12.08
C LYS A 28 4.04 -11.07 -10.86
N LEU A 29 5.35 -10.93 -11.03
CA LEU A 29 6.25 -10.46 -9.97
C LEU A 29 5.94 -9.01 -9.58
N PHE A 30 5.79 -8.12 -10.57
CA PHE A 30 5.38 -6.74 -10.37
C PHE A 30 4.07 -6.66 -9.56
N LYS A 31 3.06 -7.43 -9.98
CA LYS A 31 1.78 -7.50 -9.28
C LYS A 31 1.94 -8.00 -7.86
N ALA A 32 2.68 -9.10 -7.64
CA ALA A 32 2.92 -9.63 -6.30
C ALA A 32 3.62 -8.61 -5.37
N ASN A 33 4.52 -7.81 -5.92
CA ASN A 33 5.26 -6.78 -5.16
C ASN A 33 4.42 -5.53 -4.83
N HIS A 34 3.37 -5.25 -5.61
CA HIS A 34 2.55 -4.04 -5.44
C HIS A 34 1.13 -4.30 -4.95
N THR A 35 0.68 -5.56 -4.91
CA THR A 35 -0.58 -5.92 -4.23
C THR A 35 -0.47 -5.64 -2.74
N GLY A 36 -1.44 -4.91 -2.19
CA GLY A 36 -1.49 -4.59 -0.76
C GLY A 36 -1.97 -5.76 0.10
N PRO A 37 -1.93 -5.61 1.44
CA PRO A 37 -2.38 -6.63 2.38
C PRO A 37 -3.90 -6.85 2.37
N ALA A 38 -4.68 -5.96 1.75
CA ALA A 38 -6.13 -6.06 1.59
C ALA A 38 -6.55 -5.88 0.12
N ASP A 39 -7.75 -6.34 -0.23
CA ASP A 39 -8.24 -6.35 -1.62
C ASP A 39 -8.28 -4.97 -2.28
N THR A 40 -8.61 -3.94 -1.49
CA THR A 40 -8.73 -2.54 -1.92
C THR A 40 -7.50 -1.70 -1.56
N SER A 41 -6.34 -2.34 -1.39
CA SER A 41 -5.06 -1.68 -1.09
C SER A 41 -3.95 -2.13 -2.04
N TYR A 42 -2.98 -1.26 -2.25
CA TYR A 42 -1.81 -1.48 -3.09
C TYR A 42 -0.63 -0.66 -2.58
N TRP A 43 0.59 -1.12 -2.86
CA TRP A 43 1.79 -0.37 -2.52
C TRP A 43 2.06 0.66 -3.61
N ALA A 44 1.90 1.94 -3.28
CA ALA A 44 2.39 3.03 -4.13
C ALA A 44 3.93 3.05 -4.10
N ILE A 45 4.51 2.88 -2.92
CA ILE A 45 5.94 2.65 -2.71
C ILE A 45 6.07 1.38 -1.87
N ARG A 46 6.67 0.33 -2.44
CA ARG A 46 6.79 -1.00 -1.80
C ARG A 46 7.29 -0.87 -0.36
N ALA A 47 6.57 -1.48 0.57
CA ALA A 47 6.86 -1.51 2.00
C ALA A 47 6.91 -0.15 2.74
N ARG A 48 6.66 0.98 2.05
CA ARG A 48 6.77 2.33 2.63
C ARG A 48 5.47 3.13 2.58
N VAL A 49 4.81 3.12 1.41
CA VAL A 49 3.57 3.86 1.19
C VAL A 49 2.53 2.90 0.63
N LEU A 50 1.61 2.53 1.49
CA LEU A 50 0.41 1.81 1.13
C LEU A 50 -0.69 2.83 0.76
N ALA A 51 -1.47 2.50 -0.25
CA ALA A 51 -2.55 3.32 -0.76
C ALA A 51 -3.82 2.47 -0.91
N GLY A 52 -5.00 3.02 -0.63
CA GLY A 52 -6.22 2.22 -0.76
C GLY A 52 -7.50 2.87 -0.25
N ALA A 53 -8.53 2.04 -0.09
CA ALA A 53 -9.82 2.45 0.46
C ALA A 53 -9.76 2.67 1.97
N CYS A 54 -10.80 3.28 2.55
CA CYS A 54 -10.88 3.47 4.00
C CYS A 54 -10.71 2.11 4.74
N PRO A 55 -9.88 2.02 5.79
CA PRO A 55 -9.46 0.74 6.39
C PRO A 55 -10.55 0.11 7.29
N ILE A 56 -11.73 -0.08 6.72
CA ILE A 56 -12.94 -0.52 7.42
C ILE A 56 -13.36 -1.90 6.89
N GLY A 57 -13.73 -2.79 7.81
CA GLY A 57 -14.28 -4.10 7.48
C GLY A 57 -13.23 -5.19 7.23
N PRO A 58 -13.57 -6.26 6.49
CA PRO A 58 -12.66 -7.37 6.23
C PRO A 58 -11.57 -6.99 5.23
N ALA A 59 -10.36 -7.52 5.42
CA ALA A 59 -9.25 -7.30 4.48
C ALA A 59 -9.53 -7.93 3.10
N PHE A 60 -10.31 -9.01 3.08
CA PHE A 60 -10.62 -9.77 1.86
C PHE A 60 -12.13 -9.96 1.73
N ARG A 61 -12.69 -9.62 0.56
CA ARG A 61 -14.12 -9.75 0.26
C ARG A 61 -14.51 -11.20 0.01
N GLU A 62 -13.64 -11.97 -0.63
CA GLU A 62 -13.88 -13.38 -0.89
C GLU A 62 -13.25 -14.25 0.20
N ALA A 63 -14.09 -14.96 0.97
CA ALA A 63 -13.65 -15.82 2.06
C ALA A 63 -13.05 -17.17 1.61
N ARG A 64 -12.27 -17.19 0.52
CA ARG A 64 -11.77 -18.46 -0.07
C ARG A 64 -10.67 -19.14 0.75
N ARG A 65 -10.12 -18.51 1.79
CA ARG A 65 -9.01 -19.04 2.60
C ARG A 65 -9.25 -18.72 4.07
N LEU A 66 -8.82 -19.56 5.02
CA LEU A 66 -8.94 -19.27 6.47
C LEU A 66 -8.36 -17.91 6.89
N VAL A 67 -7.33 -17.44 6.17
CA VAL A 67 -6.71 -16.10 6.34
C VAL A 67 -7.65 -14.95 5.95
N SER A 68 -8.80 -15.23 5.32
CA SER A 68 -9.77 -14.22 4.86
C SER A 68 -10.56 -13.55 5.99
N ARG A 69 -10.36 -13.97 7.24
CA ARG A 69 -11.09 -13.43 8.40
C ARG A 69 -10.38 -12.28 9.10
N THR A 70 -9.14 -11.97 8.71
CA THR A 70 -8.44 -10.82 9.30
C THR A 70 -9.14 -9.53 8.89
N ASP A 71 -9.35 -8.64 9.87
CA ASP A 71 -9.82 -7.30 9.58
C ASP A 71 -8.76 -6.49 8.82
N PHE A 72 -9.24 -5.48 8.12
CA PHE A 72 -8.40 -4.60 7.31
C PHE A 72 -7.30 -3.95 8.15
N ALA A 73 -7.67 -3.37 9.29
CA ALA A 73 -6.76 -2.67 10.20
C ALA A 73 -5.61 -3.58 10.65
N THR A 74 -5.91 -4.79 11.11
CA THR A 74 -4.89 -5.78 11.51
C THR A 74 -3.95 -6.14 10.37
N SER A 75 -4.49 -6.35 9.16
CA SER A 75 -3.69 -6.71 7.99
C SER A 75 -2.73 -5.58 7.58
N VAL A 76 -3.14 -4.33 7.75
CA VAL A 76 -2.30 -3.13 7.53
C VAL A 76 -1.26 -2.95 8.62
N LEU A 77 -1.63 -3.13 9.89
CA LEU A 77 -0.71 -3.02 11.04
C LEU A 77 0.42 -4.05 10.99
N LEU A 78 0.14 -5.27 10.51
CA LEU A 78 1.16 -6.30 10.28
C LEU A 78 2.19 -5.91 9.21
N GLN A 79 1.87 -4.92 8.35
CA GLN A 79 2.83 -4.33 7.41
C GLN A 79 3.61 -3.16 8.02
N GLN A 80 3.55 -2.96 9.34
CA GLN A 80 4.18 -1.87 10.08
C GLN A 80 3.79 -0.47 9.58
N ILE A 81 2.54 -0.32 9.15
CA ILE A 81 2.00 1.01 8.87
C ILE A 81 1.73 1.69 10.21
N SER A 82 2.37 2.85 10.42
CA SER A 82 2.23 3.63 11.64
C SER A 82 1.48 4.94 11.41
N VAL A 83 1.46 5.48 10.19
CA VAL A 83 0.84 6.76 9.88
C VAL A 83 -0.35 6.56 8.94
N PHE A 84 -1.52 7.01 9.34
CA PHE A 84 -2.76 6.90 8.57
C PHE A 84 -3.13 8.28 8.03
N VAL A 85 -3.14 8.45 6.71
CA VAL A 85 -3.46 9.71 6.05
C VAL A 85 -4.86 9.63 5.44
N CYS A 86 -5.81 10.29 6.10
CA CYS A 86 -7.20 10.36 5.71
C CYS A 86 -7.42 11.54 4.74
N LEU A 87 -7.88 11.23 3.53
CA LEU A 87 -8.21 12.23 2.50
C LEU A 87 -9.71 12.53 2.40
N LEU A 88 -10.53 11.94 3.27
CA LEU A 88 -11.98 12.13 3.26
C LEU A 88 -12.37 13.46 3.92
N GLU A 89 -13.45 14.06 3.45
CA GLU A 89 -14.10 15.16 4.16
C GLU A 89 -14.70 14.65 5.48
N PRO A 90 -14.76 15.48 6.54
CA PRO A 90 -15.27 15.06 7.84
C PRO A 90 -16.68 14.45 7.78
N GLN A 91 -17.58 15.02 6.98
CA GLN A 91 -18.95 14.52 6.83
C GLN A 91 -18.99 13.17 6.09
N GLU A 92 -18.13 12.99 5.08
CA GLU A 92 -18.02 11.73 4.33
C GLU A 92 -17.44 10.63 5.21
N LEU A 93 -16.42 10.94 6.01
CA LEU A 93 -15.84 10.03 6.98
C LEU A 93 -16.88 9.61 8.02
N GLN A 94 -17.56 10.57 8.65
CA GLN A 94 -18.62 10.29 9.63
C GLN A 94 -19.72 9.41 9.05
N SER A 95 -20.10 9.63 7.78
CA SER A 95 -21.10 8.80 7.10
C SER A 95 -20.63 7.36 6.92
N LEU A 96 -19.34 7.14 6.59
CA LEU A 96 -18.76 5.80 6.51
C LEU A 96 -18.65 5.14 7.88
N GLU A 97 -18.27 5.89 8.91
CA GLU A 97 -18.18 5.39 10.28
C GLU A 97 -19.54 4.98 10.81
N THR A 98 -20.57 5.81 10.61
CA THR A 98 -21.96 5.49 10.98
C THR A 98 -22.46 4.24 10.26
N ALA A 99 -22.14 4.09 8.96
CA ALA A 99 -22.52 2.91 8.20
C ALA A 99 -21.80 1.62 8.67
N ALA A 100 -20.58 1.74 9.18
CA ALA A 100 -19.77 0.61 9.65
C ALA A 100 -20.03 0.23 11.10
N ALA A 101 -20.36 1.23 11.94
CA ALA A 101 -20.62 1.11 13.36
C ALA A 101 -21.77 0.16 13.72
N GLY A 102 -22.78 0.08 12.84
CA GLY A 102 -24.03 -0.61 13.17
C GLY A 102 -24.73 0.06 14.35
N THR A 103 -24.67 -0.55 15.53
CA THR A 103 -25.29 -0.03 16.77
C THR A 103 -24.32 0.74 17.67
N ASP A 104 -23.02 0.75 17.38
CA ASP A 104 -21.99 1.37 18.23
C ASP A 104 -21.77 2.85 17.89
N THR A 105 -22.43 3.77 18.61
CA THR A 105 -22.37 5.21 18.31
C THR A 105 -20.99 5.84 18.50
N ASP A 106 -20.10 5.19 19.24
CA ASP A 106 -18.76 5.71 19.56
C ASP A 106 -17.64 5.06 18.72
N TRP A 107 -18.03 4.39 17.64
CA TRP A 107 -17.09 3.73 16.74
C TRP A 107 -16.43 4.75 15.82
N SER A 108 -15.09 4.72 15.76
CA SER A 108 -14.29 5.41 14.76
C SER A 108 -13.21 4.50 14.21
N TYR A 109 -12.78 4.74 12.97
CA TYR A 109 -11.71 3.93 12.37
C TYR A 109 -10.40 4.08 13.17
N GLU A 110 -10.13 5.27 13.72
CA GLU A 110 -8.95 5.50 14.55
C GLU A 110 -8.98 4.63 15.81
N ARG A 111 -10.11 4.60 16.51
CA ARG A 111 -10.30 3.80 17.71
C ARG A 111 -10.16 2.32 17.39
N GLN A 112 -10.71 1.88 16.26
CA GLN A 112 -10.53 0.52 15.78
C GLN A 112 -9.05 0.20 15.55
N VAL A 113 -8.31 1.02 14.80
CA VAL A 113 -6.88 0.82 14.53
C VAL A 113 -6.08 0.76 15.83
N ARG A 114 -6.30 1.69 16.77
CA ARG A 114 -5.62 1.69 18.08
C ARG A 114 -5.95 0.45 18.91
N THR A 115 -7.22 0.04 18.94
CA THR A 115 -7.66 -1.16 19.67
C THR A 115 -7.03 -2.41 19.08
N LYS A 116 -6.99 -2.52 17.75
CA LYS A 116 -6.37 -3.64 17.04
C LYS A 116 -4.86 -3.67 17.23
N TYR A 117 -4.20 -2.52 17.21
CA TYR A 117 -2.78 -2.41 17.52
C TYR A 117 -2.47 -2.89 18.96
N GLN A 118 -3.24 -2.45 19.96
CA GLN A 118 -3.09 -2.91 21.34
C GLN A 118 -3.38 -4.40 21.52
N ALA A 119 -4.35 -4.95 20.79
CA ALA A 119 -4.60 -6.39 20.77
C ALA A 119 -3.41 -7.15 20.17
N LEU A 120 -2.90 -6.70 19.03
CA LEU A 120 -1.74 -7.30 18.36
C LEU A 120 -0.49 -7.29 19.25
N CYS A 121 -0.21 -6.18 19.94
CA CYS A 121 0.90 -6.11 20.89
C CYS A 121 0.74 -7.11 22.06
N ARG A 122 -0.49 -7.29 22.56
CA ARG A 122 -0.77 -8.29 23.62
C ARG A 122 -0.58 -9.72 23.11
N GLU A 123 -1.08 -10.01 21.91
CA GLU A 123 -0.94 -11.32 21.27
C GLU A 123 0.53 -11.66 21.00
N LEU A 124 1.32 -10.71 20.49
CA LEU A 124 2.74 -10.91 20.24
C LEU A 124 3.54 -11.12 21.52
N LYS A 125 3.22 -10.39 22.59
CA LYS A 125 3.83 -10.62 23.91
C LYS A 125 3.49 -12.01 24.45
N GLY A 126 2.26 -12.47 24.23
CA GLY A 126 1.85 -13.84 24.52
C GLY A 126 2.66 -14.86 23.69
N ALA A 127 2.81 -14.64 22.39
CA ALA A 127 3.56 -15.50 21.49
C ALA A 127 5.06 -15.57 21.84
N GLU A 128 5.67 -14.45 22.23
CA GLU A 128 7.04 -14.40 22.75
C GLU A 128 7.17 -15.25 24.02
N THR A 129 6.25 -15.09 24.98
CA THR A 129 6.25 -15.87 26.22
C THR A 129 6.14 -17.38 25.95
N VAL A 130 5.26 -17.77 25.03
CA VAL A 130 5.10 -19.18 24.62
C VAL A 130 6.35 -19.70 23.92
N SER A 131 6.96 -18.90 23.04
CA SER A 131 8.19 -19.27 22.33
C SER A 131 9.37 -19.47 23.29
N ASN A 132 9.55 -18.57 24.25
CA ASN A 132 10.56 -18.70 25.31
C ASN A 132 10.34 -19.94 26.17
N ARG A 133 9.08 -20.30 26.47
CA ARG A 133 8.75 -21.54 27.16
C ARG A 133 9.12 -22.78 26.33
N HIS A 134 8.90 -22.76 25.02
CA HIS A 134 9.33 -23.86 24.14
C HIS A 134 10.85 -24.03 24.12
N VAL A 135 11.61 -22.94 24.13
CA VAL A 135 13.08 -22.98 24.30
C VAL A 135 13.44 -23.68 25.61
N ALA A 136 12.86 -23.23 26.73
CA ALA A 136 13.14 -23.83 28.04
C ALA A 136 12.81 -25.33 28.11
N LEU A 137 11.67 -25.75 27.54
CA LEU A 137 11.29 -27.16 27.48
C LEU A 137 12.22 -27.99 26.58
N ALA A 138 12.66 -27.44 25.45
CA ALA A 138 13.60 -28.12 24.57
C ALA A 138 15.00 -28.25 25.21
N GLN A 139 15.44 -27.23 25.95
CA GLN A 139 16.68 -27.28 26.75
C GLN A 139 16.58 -28.33 27.85
N GLN A 140 15.48 -28.36 28.60
CA GLN A 140 15.26 -29.36 29.66
C GLN A 140 15.27 -30.78 29.09
N ALA A 141 14.60 -31.02 27.97
CA ALA A 141 14.57 -32.34 27.33
C ALA A 141 15.98 -32.81 26.88
N LEU A 142 16.85 -31.88 26.46
CA LEU A 142 18.24 -32.21 26.13
C LEU A 142 19.07 -32.55 27.37
N ILE A 143 18.85 -31.82 28.48
CA ILE A 143 19.50 -32.09 29.77
C ILE A 143 19.07 -33.45 30.32
N ASP A 144 17.77 -33.73 30.32
CA ASP A 144 17.22 -35.01 30.79
C ASP A 144 17.77 -36.17 29.95
N PHE A 145 17.84 -35.99 28.62
CA PHE A 145 18.44 -36.99 27.72
C PHE A 145 19.92 -37.24 28.02
N ASP A 146 20.72 -36.17 28.20
CA ASP A 146 22.14 -36.29 28.53
C ASP A 146 22.34 -36.95 29.92
N ALA A 147 21.46 -36.68 30.89
CA ALA A 147 21.46 -37.30 32.21
C ALA A 147 21.09 -38.79 32.17
N ASP A 148 20.06 -39.17 31.41
CA ASP A 148 19.67 -40.57 31.20
C ASP A 148 20.78 -41.35 30.50
N THR A 149 21.41 -40.75 29.49
CA THR A 149 22.55 -41.35 28.78
C THR A 149 23.73 -41.59 29.72
N ALA A 150 24.02 -40.63 30.61
CA ALA A 150 25.05 -40.78 31.63
C ALA A 150 24.72 -41.87 32.67
N ASN A 151 23.46 -41.95 33.10
CA ASN A 151 22.99 -42.99 34.03
C ASN A 151 23.08 -44.39 33.42
N VAL A 152 22.72 -44.54 32.14
CA VAL A 152 22.86 -45.82 31.40
C VAL A 152 24.33 -46.22 31.29
N ALA A 153 25.22 -45.27 30.97
CA ALA A 153 26.67 -45.52 30.93
C ALA A 153 27.24 -45.93 32.30
N ALA A 154 26.82 -45.27 33.38
CA ALA A 154 27.23 -45.63 34.74
C ALA A 154 26.72 -47.01 35.17
N ALA A 155 25.47 -47.35 34.84
CA ALA A 155 24.87 -48.65 35.13
C ALA A 155 25.56 -49.79 34.35
N ALA A 156 26.02 -49.53 33.12
CA ALA A 156 26.78 -50.49 32.32
C ALA A 156 28.13 -50.84 32.97
N LEU A 157 28.79 -49.89 33.63
CA LEU A 157 30.03 -50.13 34.40
C LEU A 157 29.76 -50.86 35.71
N GLY A 158 28.61 -50.61 36.34
CA GLY A 158 28.25 -51.11 37.68
C GLY A 158 27.64 -52.51 37.73
N SER A 159 28.04 -53.48 36.89
CA SER A 159 27.73 -54.94 36.98
C SER A 159 26.29 -55.41 37.33
N SER A 160 25.28 -54.53 37.34
CA SER A 160 23.91 -54.77 37.84
C SER A 160 22.91 -54.89 36.69
N GLY A 161 23.32 -55.47 35.56
CA GLY A 161 22.37 -55.81 34.49
C GLY A 161 21.32 -56.81 35.00
N THR A 162 20.06 -56.59 34.62
CA THR A 162 18.96 -57.54 34.85
C THR A 162 19.37 -58.93 34.36
N LYS A 163 19.04 -59.98 35.12
CA LYS A 163 19.48 -61.36 34.83
C LYS A 163 19.21 -61.78 33.37
N ASP A 164 18.10 -61.32 32.81
CA ASP A 164 17.70 -61.64 31.44
C ASP A 164 18.59 -61.00 30.37
N SER A 165 19.02 -59.73 30.56
CA SER A 165 19.93 -59.08 29.59
C SER A 165 21.32 -59.72 29.65
N ARG A 166 21.76 -60.15 30.84
CA ARG A 166 23.02 -60.86 31.01
C ARG A 166 23.05 -62.21 30.29
N MET A 167 21.98 -63.00 30.39
CA MET A 167 21.89 -64.27 29.66
C MET A 167 21.88 -64.07 28.14
N ARG A 168 21.17 -63.04 27.66
CA ARG A 168 21.10 -62.74 26.21
C ARG A 168 22.43 -62.23 25.65
N ARG A 169 23.16 -61.40 26.40
CA ARG A 169 24.52 -60.97 26.01
C ARG A 169 25.55 -62.10 26.07
N ALA A 170 25.38 -63.08 26.97
CA ALA A 170 26.31 -64.21 27.09
C ALA A 170 26.27 -65.20 25.90
N SER A 171 25.20 -65.18 25.10
CA SER A 171 25.05 -66.07 23.93
C SER A 171 25.41 -65.41 22.59
N LEU A 172 25.72 -64.12 22.57
CA LEU A 172 26.12 -63.38 21.37
C LEU A 172 27.63 -63.46 21.14
N SER A 173 28.03 -63.50 19.87
CA SER A 173 29.45 -63.38 19.51
C SER A 173 29.97 -61.96 19.78
N VAL A 174 31.29 -61.82 19.97
CA VAL A 174 31.94 -60.50 20.19
C VAL A 174 31.61 -59.51 19.07
N GLN A 175 31.55 -59.97 17.82
CA GLN A 175 31.19 -59.11 16.68
C GLN A 175 29.74 -58.62 16.77
N GLN A 176 28.79 -59.48 17.14
CA GLN A 176 27.39 -59.10 17.29
C GLN A 176 27.16 -58.12 18.44
N LEU A 177 27.90 -58.27 19.55
CA LEU A 177 27.85 -57.33 20.67
C LEU A 177 28.36 -55.93 20.26
N GLN A 178 29.46 -55.88 19.51
CA GLN A 178 30.00 -54.61 19.01
C GLN A 178 29.01 -53.94 18.05
N GLU A 179 28.43 -54.69 17.13
CA GLU A 179 27.41 -54.17 16.20
C GLU A 179 26.16 -53.65 16.96
N GLU A 180 25.69 -54.35 17.98
CA GLU A 180 24.56 -53.90 18.80
C GLU A 180 24.90 -52.60 19.54
N ASP A 181 26.06 -52.52 20.20
CA ASP A 181 26.50 -51.34 20.92
C ASP A 181 26.72 -50.14 19.97
N ASP A 182 27.32 -50.35 18.79
CA ASP A 182 27.49 -49.33 17.76
C ASP A 182 26.14 -48.81 17.25
N THR A 183 25.15 -49.71 17.07
CA THR A 183 23.82 -49.31 16.62
C THR A 183 23.05 -48.52 17.67
N GLU A 184 23.17 -48.88 18.95
CA GLU A 184 22.56 -48.12 20.05
C GLU A 184 23.24 -46.76 20.24
N GLU A 185 24.57 -46.69 20.14
CA GLU A 185 25.30 -45.42 20.15
C GLU A 185 24.88 -44.51 18.99
N ALA A 186 24.72 -45.07 17.78
CA ALA A 186 24.24 -44.34 16.62
C ALA A 186 22.82 -43.80 16.83
N LYS A 187 21.90 -44.61 17.39
CA LYS A 187 20.54 -44.18 17.73
C LYS A 187 20.54 -43.06 18.77
N MET A 188 21.36 -43.18 19.82
CA MET A 188 21.48 -42.15 20.86
C MET A 188 22.03 -40.83 20.29
N LYS A 189 23.06 -40.90 19.43
CA LYS A 189 23.60 -39.73 18.72
C LYS A 189 22.55 -39.05 17.85
N GLU A 190 21.77 -39.84 17.09
CA GLU A 190 20.71 -39.29 16.24
C GLU A 190 19.57 -38.69 17.07
N ALA A 191 19.15 -39.34 18.16
CA ALA A 191 18.13 -38.80 19.07
C ALA A 191 18.56 -37.46 19.68
N ARG A 192 19.82 -37.36 20.14
CA ARG A 192 20.40 -36.11 20.65
C ARG A 192 20.41 -35.01 19.59
N LYS A 193 20.81 -35.34 18.36
CA LYS A 193 20.83 -34.40 17.23
C LYS A 193 19.42 -33.87 16.91
N VAL A 194 18.40 -34.73 16.96
CA VAL A 194 17.00 -34.30 16.79
C VAL A 194 16.57 -33.33 17.89
N LEU A 195 16.94 -33.57 19.15
CA LEU A 195 16.67 -32.64 20.26
C LEU A 195 17.38 -31.30 20.09
N GLN A 196 18.64 -31.31 19.66
CA GLN A 196 19.39 -30.09 19.35
C GLN A 196 18.75 -29.27 18.21
N GLN A 197 18.29 -29.94 17.15
CA GLN A 197 17.56 -29.28 16.06
C GLN A 197 16.24 -28.66 16.54
N LYS A 198 15.51 -29.35 17.41
CA LYS A 198 14.28 -28.81 18.02
C LYS A 198 14.57 -27.57 18.87
N LEU A 199 15.65 -27.59 19.65
CA LEU A 199 16.10 -26.44 20.44
C LEU A 199 16.43 -25.25 19.52
N GLN A 200 17.24 -25.46 18.49
CA GLN A 200 17.62 -24.42 17.54
C GLN A 200 16.39 -23.80 16.85
N LEU A 201 15.40 -24.61 16.45
CA LEU A 201 14.17 -24.11 15.85
C LEU A 201 13.35 -23.28 16.84
N ALA A 202 13.24 -23.74 18.10
CA ALA A 202 12.55 -22.99 19.14
C ALA A 202 13.23 -21.64 19.43
N GLU A 203 14.56 -21.61 19.47
CA GLU A 203 15.34 -20.38 19.66
C GLU A 203 15.13 -19.39 18.52
N GLN A 204 15.16 -19.86 17.28
CA GLN A 204 14.87 -19.03 16.10
C GLN A 204 13.45 -18.43 16.15
N GLN A 205 12.46 -19.23 16.58
CA GLN A 205 11.09 -18.76 16.74
C GLN A 205 10.97 -17.70 17.85
N ALA A 206 11.65 -17.90 18.99
CA ALA A 206 11.69 -16.93 20.08
C ALA A 206 12.35 -15.61 19.65
N VAL A 207 13.52 -15.66 19.00
CA VAL A 207 14.19 -14.47 18.47
C VAL A 207 13.30 -13.71 17.49
N LYS A 208 12.64 -14.43 16.57
CA LYS A 208 11.71 -13.82 15.61
C LYS A 208 10.52 -13.16 16.33
N ALA A 209 9.92 -13.81 17.32
CA ALA A 209 8.81 -13.26 18.09
C ALA A 209 9.22 -11.97 18.84
N SER A 210 10.40 -11.98 19.49
CA SER A 210 10.95 -10.81 20.17
C SER A 210 11.25 -9.66 19.21
N GLN A 211 11.83 -9.93 18.04
CA GLN A 211 12.09 -8.91 17.02
C GLN A 211 10.80 -8.27 16.52
N GLU A 212 9.78 -9.07 16.23
CA GLU A 212 8.47 -8.56 15.80
C GLU A 212 7.78 -7.76 16.91
N LEU A 213 7.90 -8.18 18.18
CA LEU A 213 7.36 -7.44 19.32
C LEU A 213 8.06 -6.09 19.51
N VAL A 214 9.39 -6.03 19.43
CA VAL A 214 10.15 -4.77 19.51
C VAL A 214 9.75 -3.85 18.36
N ARG A 215 9.71 -4.39 17.13
CA ARG A 215 9.38 -3.64 15.92
C ARG A 215 7.97 -3.04 15.97
N LEU A 216 6.97 -3.83 16.37
CA LEU A 216 5.60 -3.34 16.51
C LEU A 216 5.43 -2.49 17.75
N GLY A 217 6.03 -2.84 18.89
CA GLY A 217 5.89 -2.10 20.16
C GLY A 217 6.50 -0.69 20.13
N MET A 218 7.52 -0.46 19.30
CA MET A 218 8.09 0.88 19.06
C MET A 218 7.25 1.74 18.11
N MET A 219 6.22 1.16 17.48
CA MET A 219 5.41 1.86 16.51
C MET A 219 4.49 2.89 17.19
N GLN A 220 4.63 4.15 16.78
CA GLN A 220 3.73 5.23 17.21
C GLN A 220 2.65 5.43 16.16
N ILE A 221 1.40 5.08 16.51
CA ILE A 221 0.25 5.25 15.61
C ILE A 221 -0.17 6.73 15.56
N GLU A 222 -0.10 7.30 14.36
CA GLU A 222 -0.46 8.67 14.05
C GLU A 222 -1.55 8.74 12.98
N PHE A 223 -2.39 9.76 13.07
CA PHE A 223 -3.46 10.03 12.12
C PHE A 223 -3.29 11.45 11.58
N LEU A 224 -3.26 11.57 10.26
CA LEU A 224 -3.15 12.83 9.54
C LEU A 224 -4.40 13.04 8.71
N TYR A 225 -4.87 14.28 8.65
CA TYR A 225 -6.08 14.66 7.94
C TYR A 225 -5.76 15.73 6.90
N PHE A 226 -6.10 15.44 5.66
CA PHE A 226 -6.07 16.42 4.58
C PHE A 226 -7.33 16.22 3.73
N PRO A 227 -8.47 16.81 4.14
CA PRO A 227 -9.74 16.57 3.48
C PRO A 227 -9.71 17.12 2.05
N ILE A 228 -10.08 16.28 1.09
CA ILE A 228 -10.24 16.65 -0.32
C ILE A 228 -11.68 16.33 -0.72
N GLU A 229 -12.38 17.30 -1.29
CA GLU A 229 -13.73 17.15 -1.82
C GLU A 229 -13.82 15.94 -2.78
N HIS A 230 -14.95 15.24 -2.77
CA HIS A 230 -15.19 14.13 -3.69
C HIS A 230 -15.03 14.58 -5.15
N ASP A 231 -14.21 13.87 -5.92
CA ASP A 231 -13.85 14.21 -7.31
C ASP A 231 -13.21 15.59 -7.54
N GLY A 232 -12.98 16.34 -6.46
CA GLY A 232 -12.39 17.66 -6.46
C GLY A 232 -10.87 17.68 -6.56
N ILE A 233 -10.33 18.90 -6.51
CA ILE A 233 -8.90 19.21 -6.49
C ILE A 233 -8.63 20.04 -5.24
N PRO A 234 -7.60 19.73 -4.44
CA PRO A 234 -7.23 20.56 -3.30
C PRO A 234 -6.51 21.85 -3.71
N ASP A 235 -6.38 22.77 -2.77
CA ASP A 235 -5.49 23.91 -2.92
C ASP A 235 -4.04 23.44 -3.08
N SER A 236 -3.36 23.95 -4.11
CA SER A 236 -2.02 23.48 -4.51
C SER A 236 -1.01 23.72 -3.41
N ASP A 237 -0.97 24.93 -2.85
CA ASP A 237 0.07 25.33 -1.92
C ASP A 237 -0.13 24.60 -0.59
N LYS A 238 -1.38 24.53 -0.09
CA LYS A 238 -1.71 23.76 1.12
C LYS A 238 -1.35 22.27 0.99
N LEU A 239 -1.63 21.64 -0.15
CA LEU A 239 -1.30 20.23 -0.33
C LEU A 239 0.21 20.02 -0.38
N ILE A 240 0.95 20.87 -1.10
CA ILE A 240 2.40 20.74 -1.19
C ILE A 240 3.05 20.95 0.19
N THR A 241 2.63 21.96 0.95
CA THR A 241 3.10 22.17 2.34
C THR A 241 2.77 20.96 3.22
N PHE A 242 1.56 20.41 3.11
CA PHE A 242 1.18 19.20 3.85
C PHE A 242 2.07 17.99 3.49
N LEU A 243 2.34 17.78 2.20
CA LEU A 243 3.22 16.71 1.75
C LEU A 243 4.64 16.91 2.31
N GLU A 244 5.21 18.10 2.18
CA GLU A 244 6.58 18.42 2.61
C GLU A 244 6.77 18.30 4.12
N GLU A 245 5.90 18.96 4.89
CA GLU A 245 6.06 19.12 6.33
C GLU A 245 5.54 17.90 7.11
N GLN A 246 4.49 17.25 6.61
CA GLN A 246 3.82 16.18 7.36
C GLN A 246 4.12 14.79 6.81
N VAL A 247 3.99 14.58 5.50
CA VAL A 247 4.09 13.23 4.90
C VAL A 247 5.55 12.84 4.69
N GLU A 248 6.32 13.69 4.02
CA GLU A 248 7.71 13.43 3.69
C GLU A 248 8.61 13.42 4.94
N SER A 249 8.34 14.27 5.93
CA SER A 249 9.07 14.26 7.20
C SER A 249 8.95 12.91 7.93
N ARG A 250 7.78 12.27 7.86
CA ARG A 250 7.53 10.94 8.45
C ARG A 250 8.17 9.83 7.64
N LEU A 251 8.12 9.90 6.31
CA LEU A 251 8.87 8.99 5.43
C LEU A 251 10.37 9.02 5.73
N ARG A 252 10.91 10.22 5.98
CA ARG A 252 12.29 10.43 6.41
C ARG A 252 12.54 9.83 7.80
N ALA A 253 11.63 10.00 8.74
CA ALA A 253 11.72 9.38 10.08
C ALA A 253 11.46 7.86 10.10
N ASP A 254 11.65 7.18 8.97
CA ASP A 254 11.46 5.74 8.78
C ASP A 254 10.04 5.19 9.04
N LYS A 255 9.02 6.06 8.97
CA LYS A 255 7.63 5.66 9.19
C LYS A 255 6.96 5.23 7.89
N ASN A 256 6.23 4.12 7.94
CA ASN A 256 5.42 3.67 6.82
C ASN A 256 4.00 4.25 6.91
N LEU A 257 3.45 4.62 5.75
CA LEU A 257 2.22 5.37 5.66
C LEU A 257 1.14 4.58 4.93
N TYR A 258 -0.10 4.81 5.33
CA TYR A 258 -1.28 4.39 4.61
C TYR A 258 -2.12 5.59 4.20
N ILE A 259 -2.15 5.86 2.91
CA ILE A 259 -2.93 6.95 2.31
C ILE A 259 -4.24 6.39 1.81
N PHE A 260 -5.35 6.94 2.27
CA PHE A 260 -6.65 6.41 1.87
C PHE A 260 -7.71 7.48 1.64
N SER A 261 -8.67 7.09 0.80
CA SER A 261 -9.92 7.81 0.57
C SER A 261 -11.07 6.80 0.58
N ARG A 262 -12.28 7.19 0.20
CA ARG A 262 -13.43 6.26 0.18
C ARG A 262 -13.19 4.96 -0.60
N LEU A 263 -12.73 5.07 -1.85
CA LEU A 263 -12.56 3.93 -2.76
C LEU A 263 -11.10 3.59 -3.11
N GLY A 264 -10.14 4.44 -2.72
CA GLY A 264 -8.71 4.18 -2.93
C GLY A 264 -8.12 4.47 -4.31
N HIS A 265 -8.87 5.12 -5.23
CA HIS A 265 -8.37 5.45 -6.57
C HIS A 265 -8.26 6.95 -6.87
N GLY A 266 -9.32 7.76 -6.68
CA GLY A 266 -9.36 9.16 -7.12
C GLY A 266 -8.41 10.08 -6.35
N ARG A 267 -8.84 10.52 -5.17
CA ARG A 267 -8.03 11.35 -4.25
C ARG A 267 -6.74 10.65 -3.82
N THR A 268 -6.84 9.35 -3.53
CA THR A 268 -5.68 8.53 -3.18
C THR A 268 -4.65 8.51 -4.31
N GLY A 269 -5.07 8.24 -5.55
CA GLY A 269 -4.17 8.25 -6.71
C GLY A 269 -3.55 9.61 -6.99
N LEU A 270 -4.31 10.70 -6.79
CA LEU A 270 -3.78 12.07 -6.90
C LEU A 270 -2.62 12.29 -5.93
N VAL A 271 -2.80 11.95 -4.66
CA VAL A 271 -1.76 12.12 -3.64
C VAL A 271 -0.60 11.14 -3.87
N SER A 272 -0.87 9.89 -4.24
CA SER A 272 0.16 8.91 -4.58
C SER A 272 1.00 9.34 -5.78
N ALA A 273 0.41 9.96 -6.81
CA ALA A 273 1.14 10.39 -8.00
C ALA A 273 2.07 11.56 -7.68
N LEU A 274 1.58 12.54 -6.91
CA LEU A 274 2.41 13.64 -6.42
C LEU A 274 3.56 13.12 -5.56
N LEU A 275 3.28 12.20 -4.64
CA LEU A 275 4.30 11.63 -3.77
C LEU A 275 5.34 10.84 -4.58
N LEU A 276 4.94 10.04 -5.58
CA LEU A 276 5.88 9.34 -6.47
C LEU A 276 6.75 10.31 -7.26
N GLY A 277 6.15 11.34 -7.87
CA GLY A 277 6.86 12.38 -8.61
C GLY A 277 7.91 13.09 -7.75
N ARG A 278 7.52 13.49 -6.53
CA ARG A 278 8.39 14.20 -5.59
C ARG A 278 9.44 13.31 -4.94
N VAL A 279 9.09 12.10 -4.52
CA VAL A 279 10.05 11.17 -3.93
C VAL A 279 11.10 10.82 -5.00
N TYR A 280 10.68 10.39 -6.18
CA TYR A 280 11.60 9.84 -7.18
C TYR A 280 12.16 10.83 -8.21
N GLY A 281 11.67 12.08 -8.24
CA GLY A 281 12.08 13.05 -9.27
C GLY A 281 11.68 12.62 -10.68
N ILE A 282 10.55 11.92 -10.82
CA ILE A 282 10.00 11.49 -12.12
C ILE A 282 8.96 12.48 -12.63
N THR A 283 8.77 12.50 -13.95
CA THR A 283 7.79 13.37 -14.62
C THR A 283 6.36 13.10 -14.16
N ALA A 284 5.44 14.04 -14.40
CA ALA A 284 4.04 13.86 -14.02
C ALA A 284 3.39 12.74 -14.84
N SER A 285 3.71 12.63 -16.13
CA SER A 285 3.25 11.53 -16.98
C SER A 285 3.72 10.17 -16.45
N GLU A 286 5.02 10.02 -16.13
CA GLU A 286 5.53 8.78 -15.53
C GLU A 286 4.90 8.47 -14.16
N ALA A 287 4.69 9.50 -13.32
CA ALA A 287 4.06 9.32 -12.02
C ALA A 287 2.61 8.82 -12.15
N LEU A 288 1.84 9.41 -13.07
CA LEU A 288 0.45 9.01 -13.34
C LEU A 288 0.37 7.58 -13.90
N GLU A 289 1.21 7.24 -14.89
CA GLU A 289 1.28 5.89 -15.44
C GLU A 289 1.63 4.84 -14.38
N ARG A 290 2.61 5.15 -13.50
CA ARG A 290 3.00 4.27 -12.42
C ARG A 290 1.91 4.10 -11.39
N VAL A 291 1.25 5.17 -10.94
CA VAL A 291 0.12 5.08 -10.01
C VAL A 291 -0.96 4.18 -10.59
N GLN A 292 -1.32 4.37 -11.86
CA GLN A 292 -2.30 3.52 -12.52
C GLN A 292 -1.85 2.04 -12.51
N ALA A 293 -0.61 1.77 -12.88
CA ALA A 293 -0.08 0.40 -12.93
C ALA A 293 -0.08 -0.29 -11.55
N VAL A 294 0.33 0.41 -10.48
CA VAL A 294 0.31 -0.16 -9.12
C VAL A 294 -1.11 -0.25 -8.56
N HIS A 295 -2.00 0.68 -8.90
CA HIS A 295 -3.41 0.62 -8.56
C HIS A 295 -4.07 -0.63 -9.19
N ASP A 296 -3.76 -0.94 -10.44
CA ASP A 296 -4.28 -2.13 -11.14
C ASP A 296 -3.74 -3.47 -10.57
N CYS A 297 -2.74 -3.40 -9.68
CA CYS A 297 -2.27 -4.55 -8.90
C CYS A 297 -3.20 -4.93 -7.75
N GLN A 298 -4.20 -4.09 -7.42
CA GLN A 298 -5.26 -4.46 -6.48
C GLN A 298 -5.88 -5.81 -6.86
N ARG A 299 -6.35 -6.52 -5.83
CA ARG A 299 -7.01 -7.80 -6.08
C ARG A 299 -8.34 -7.53 -6.78
N PRO A 300 -8.76 -8.39 -7.71
CA PRO A 300 -9.98 -8.18 -8.49
C PRO A 300 -11.22 -8.30 -7.60
N GLY A 301 -11.52 -7.24 -6.85
CA GLY A 301 -12.81 -7.02 -6.18
C GLY A 301 -13.77 -6.19 -7.03
N ALA A 302 -13.28 -5.58 -8.12
CA ALA A 302 -14.09 -4.93 -9.13
C ALA A 302 -14.70 -5.98 -10.09
N PRO A 303 -15.94 -5.76 -10.57
CA PRO A 303 -16.51 -6.57 -11.66
C PRO A 303 -15.51 -6.68 -12.81
N ARG A 304 -15.29 -7.90 -13.31
CA ARG A 304 -14.37 -8.12 -14.44
C ARG A 304 -14.75 -7.19 -15.60
N GLY A 305 -13.82 -6.36 -16.04
CA GLY A 305 -14.01 -5.44 -17.16
C GLY A 305 -14.13 -3.96 -16.81
N LEU A 306 -14.21 -3.59 -15.53
CA LEU A 306 -14.15 -2.18 -15.09
C LEU A 306 -12.74 -1.88 -14.56
N SER A 307 -11.91 -1.23 -15.40
CA SER A 307 -10.69 -0.58 -14.94
C SER A 307 -11.04 0.83 -14.48
N PHE A 308 -10.68 1.16 -13.24
CA PHE A 308 -10.85 2.50 -12.70
C PHE A 308 -9.56 3.28 -12.89
N CYS A 309 -9.69 4.52 -13.36
CA CYS A 309 -8.56 5.43 -13.44
C CYS A 309 -8.17 5.94 -12.04
N SER A 310 -6.87 6.00 -11.77
CA SER A 310 -6.27 6.53 -10.55
C SER A 310 -5.13 7.49 -10.93
N PRO A 311 -5.31 8.82 -10.80
CA PRO A 311 -6.51 9.56 -10.38
C PRO A 311 -7.70 9.40 -11.34
N THR A 312 -8.90 9.78 -10.88
CA THR A 312 -10.15 9.43 -11.58
C THR A 312 -10.62 10.50 -12.55
N THR A 313 -10.52 11.78 -12.18
CA THR A 313 -11.09 12.88 -12.99
C THR A 313 -10.02 13.59 -13.81
N ALA A 314 -10.38 14.07 -15.01
CA ALA A 314 -9.46 14.88 -15.83
C ALA A 314 -8.91 16.12 -15.11
N PRO A 315 -9.70 16.84 -14.28
CA PRO A 315 -9.18 17.92 -13.44
C PRO A 315 -8.08 17.46 -12.47
N GLN A 316 -8.21 16.28 -11.84
CA GLN A 316 -7.18 15.71 -10.97
C GLN A 316 -5.89 15.39 -11.74
N LEU A 317 -5.99 14.78 -12.92
CA LEU A 317 -4.84 14.51 -13.80
C LEU A 317 -4.11 15.81 -14.18
N ALA A 318 -4.87 16.83 -14.59
CA ALA A 318 -4.33 18.13 -14.94
C ALA A 318 -3.69 18.83 -13.71
N PHE A 319 -4.23 18.62 -12.52
CA PHE A 319 -3.64 19.14 -11.28
C PHE A 319 -2.29 18.49 -10.98
N VAL A 320 -2.17 17.16 -11.05
CA VAL A 320 -0.89 16.46 -10.83
C VAL A 320 0.19 16.99 -11.77
N ARG A 321 -0.14 17.13 -13.06
CA ARG A 321 0.75 17.71 -14.08
C ARG A 321 1.21 19.12 -13.72
N ARG A 322 0.28 20.01 -13.36
CA ARG A 322 0.63 21.39 -12.97
C ARG A 322 1.45 21.46 -11.68
N ALA A 323 1.09 20.66 -10.68
CA ALA A 323 1.74 20.68 -9.36
C ALA A 323 3.18 20.19 -9.47
N LEU A 324 3.42 19.03 -10.09
CA LEU A 324 4.78 18.53 -10.30
C LEU A 324 5.60 19.48 -11.18
N ALA A 325 5.04 20.04 -12.26
CA ALA A 325 5.77 21.01 -13.07
C ALA A 325 6.20 22.28 -12.31
N ARG A 326 5.48 22.66 -11.24
CA ARG A 326 5.79 23.84 -10.41
C ARG A 326 6.71 23.52 -9.22
N SER A 327 6.57 22.33 -8.63
CA SER A 327 7.24 21.96 -7.38
C SER A 327 7.92 20.58 -7.47
N MET A 328 8.74 20.37 -8.50
CA MET A 328 9.72 19.29 -8.55
C MET A 328 10.96 19.66 -7.73
N ASP A 329 10.83 19.72 -6.41
CA ASP A 329 11.98 19.65 -5.51
C ASP A 329 12.09 18.19 -5.04
N PRO A 330 12.78 17.31 -5.79
CA PRO A 330 12.78 15.90 -5.47
C PRO A 330 13.52 15.63 -4.15
N ILE A 331 13.03 14.66 -3.38
CA ILE A 331 13.68 14.25 -2.12
C ILE A 331 15.06 13.61 -2.41
N TYR A 332 15.17 12.89 -3.53
CA TYR A 332 16.40 12.26 -4.01
C TYR A 332 16.99 13.03 -5.20
N VAL A 333 18.30 13.27 -5.20
CA VAL A 333 19.05 13.87 -6.32
C VAL A 333 19.05 12.88 -7.49
N PRO A 334 19.14 13.37 -8.76
CA PRO A 334 19.43 12.54 -9.91
C PRO A 334 20.49 11.46 -9.65
N LEU A 335 20.18 10.27 -10.16
CA LEU A 335 20.97 9.05 -10.07
C LEU A 335 22.40 9.28 -10.57
N VAL A 336 23.41 8.99 -9.74
CA VAL A 336 24.76 8.80 -10.26
C VAL A 336 24.84 7.35 -10.73
N LEU A 337 24.87 7.20 -12.05
CA LEU A 337 25.02 5.92 -12.72
C LEU A 337 26.52 5.63 -12.87
N GLU A 338 27.03 4.71 -12.07
CA GLU A 338 28.39 4.24 -12.20
C GLU A 338 28.39 2.87 -12.88
N ASN A 339 28.81 2.85 -14.14
CA ASN A 339 29.09 1.62 -14.85
C ASN A 339 30.51 1.18 -14.48
N SER A 340 30.64 0.38 -13.42
CA SER A 340 31.92 -0.12 -12.93
C SER A 340 32.26 -1.49 -13.54
N ALA A 341 33.53 -1.88 -13.55
CA ALA A 341 33.95 -3.21 -13.98
C ALA A 341 33.34 -4.35 -13.12
N GLU A 342 32.88 -4.04 -11.91
CA GLU A 342 32.22 -4.97 -10.99
C GLU A 342 30.70 -5.09 -11.24
N GLY A 343 30.18 -4.37 -12.23
CA GLY A 343 28.77 -4.33 -12.58
C GLY A 343 28.16 -2.93 -12.51
N PHE A 344 26.91 -2.85 -12.94
CA PHE A 344 26.12 -1.63 -12.94
C PHE A 344 25.72 -1.25 -11.51
N ARG A 345 26.25 -0.15 -10.99
CA ARG A 345 25.88 0.37 -9.67
C ARG A 345 25.00 1.61 -9.80
N LEU A 346 23.88 1.58 -9.09
CA LEU A 346 22.89 2.66 -9.04
C LEU A 346 22.95 3.32 -7.67
N THR A 347 23.67 4.45 -7.55
CA THR A 347 23.77 5.18 -6.28
C THR A 347 22.82 6.37 -6.29
N ARG A 348 21.88 6.40 -5.35
CA ARG A 348 21.02 7.56 -5.09
C ARG A 348 21.62 8.37 -3.96
N VAL A 349 21.87 9.65 -4.18
CA VAL A 349 22.22 10.58 -3.10
C VAL A 349 20.94 11.33 -2.72
N GLN A 350 20.50 11.21 -1.47
CA GLN A 350 19.35 11.94 -0.97
C GLN A 350 19.73 13.42 -0.80
N GLN A 351 18.96 14.33 -1.37
CA GLN A 351 19.28 15.76 -1.35
C GLN A 351 19.06 16.36 0.06
N ARG A 352 18.22 15.70 0.88
CA ARG A 352 17.88 16.10 2.25
C ARG A 352 17.85 14.90 3.21
N GLY A 353 18.97 14.62 3.88
CA GLY A 353 18.99 14.19 5.30
C GLY A 353 18.76 12.72 5.71
N LEU A 354 18.70 11.72 4.82
CA LEU A 354 18.80 10.30 5.23
C LEU A 354 19.72 9.49 4.32
N LEU A 355 20.26 8.40 4.88
CA LEU A 355 21.00 7.37 4.15
C LEU A 355 20.06 6.73 3.13
N ALA A 356 20.38 6.86 1.84
CA ALA A 356 19.73 6.08 0.82
C ALA A 356 19.99 4.60 1.12
N GLU A 357 18.96 3.83 1.49
CA GLU A 357 19.08 2.38 1.46
C GLU A 357 19.43 2.00 0.02
N PRO A 358 20.59 1.37 -0.20
CA PRO A 358 20.96 1.00 -1.55
C PRO A 358 19.96 -0.05 -2.01
N TYR A 359 19.33 0.19 -3.17
CA TYR A 359 18.51 -0.79 -3.90
C TYR A 359 19.44 -1.93 -4.40
N MET A 360 20.00 -2.70 -3.46
CA MET A 360 21.01 -3.75 -3.67
C MET A 360 20.40 -5.15 -3.72
N ARG A 361 19.09 -5.27 -3.97
CA ARG A 361 18.49 -6.58 -4.23
C ARG A 361 18.09 -6.63 -5.71
N ASP A 362 18.58 -7.66 -6.40
CA ASP A 362 18.35 -7.97 -7.82
C ASP A 362 16.86 -8.09 -8.22
N GLU A 363 15.91 -7.93 -7.28
CA GLU A 363 14.47 -8.14 -7.46
C GLU A 363 13.65 -6.84 -7.54
N GLY A 364 14.26 -5.69 -7.87
CA GLY A 364 13.61 -4.37 -7.79
C GLY A 364 13.75 -3.47 -9.01
N PHE A 365 13.24 -3.87 -10.18
CA PHE A 365 12.95 -2.93 -11.30
C PHE A 365 11.63 -2.14 -10.98
N MET A 366 11.35 -0.91 -11.42
CA MET A 366 11.89 -0.06 -12.49
C MET A 366 11.90 1.43 -12.08
N ILE A 367 13.05 2.08 -12.17
CA ILE A 367 13.10 3.44 -12.74
C ILE A 367 13.98 3.28 -13.97
N SER A 368 13.51 3.66 -15.15
CA SER A 368 14.43 3.88 -16.28
C SER A 368 15.47 4.87 -15.76
N ALA A 369 16.69 4.39 -15.51
CA ALA A 369 17.70 5.20 -14.83
C ALA A 369 18.17 6.38 -15.67
N VAL A 370 17.81 6.38 -16.95
CA VAL A 370 18.04 7.49 -17.87
C VAL A 370 16.87 8.45 -17.73
N ALA A 371 17.14 9.62 -17.18
CA ALA A 371 16.29 10.79 -17.40
C ALA A 371 16.16 10.99 -18.91
N ASP A 372 15.06 10.51 -19.49
CA ASP A 372 14.85 10.61 -20.92
C ASP A 372 14.56 12.08 -21.26
N ALA A 373 15.57 12.77 -21.77
CA ALA A 373 15.44 14.15 -22.22
C ALA A 373 14.29 14.31 -23.21
N ARG A 374 14.01 13.27 -24.02
CA ARG A 374 12.88 13.26 -24.95
C ARG A 374 11.54 13.16 -24.22
N ALA A 375 11.44 12.37 -23.14
CA ALA A 375 10.23 12.31 -22.34
C ALA A 375 9.90 13.67 -21.70
N ARG A 376 10.93 14.36 -21.17
CA ARG A 376 10.77 15.73 -20.65
C ARG A 376 10.35 16.74 -21.73
N GLU A 377 10.94 16.65 -22.92
CA GLU A 377 10.59 17.52 -24.04
C GLU A 377 9.15 17.25 -24.54
N CYS A 378 8.77 15.98 -24.68
CA CYS A 378 7.41 15.55 -25.01
C CYS A 378 6.41 16.05 -23.97
N GLU A 379 6.72 15.93 -22.67
CA GLU A 379 5.86 16.40 -21.60
C GLU A 379 5.74 17.94 -21.62
N ALA A 380 6.84 18.66 -21.84
CA ALA A 380 6.81 20.12 -22.00
C ALA A 380 5.95 20.55 -23.20
N LEU A 381 5.98 19.79 -24.31
CA LEU A 381 5.12 20.02 -25.47
C LEU A 381 3.65 19.70 -25.18
N GLU A 382 3.37 18.60 -24.48
CA GLU A 382 2.02 18.22 -24.06
C GLU A 382 1.45 19.25 -23.08
N GLN A 383 2.24 19.74 -22.12
CA GLN A 383 1.85 20.80 -21.20
C GLN A 383 1.51 22.09 -21.95
N LYS A 384 2.34 22.52 -22.90
CA LYS A 384 2.03 23.67 -23.78
C LYS A 384 0.73 23.44 -24.57
N ARG A 385 0.45 22.22 -25.01
CA ARG A 385 -0.81 21.88 -25.70
C ARG A 385 -2.00 21.97 -24.74
N LEU A 386 -1.89 21.42 -23.53
CA LEU A 386 -2.95 21.46 -22.52
C LEU A 386 -3.22 22.89 -22.06
N GLU A 387 -2.20 23.74 -21.90
CA GLU A 387 -2.36 25.16 -21.59
C GLU A 387 -3.13 25.90 -22.70
N ARG A 388 -2.86 25.58 -23.98
CA ARG A 388 -3.63 26.14 -25.11
C ARG A 388 -5.09 25.70 -25.07
N ILE A 389 -5.37 24.43 -24.74
CA ILE A 389 -6.73 23.91 -24.60
C ILE A 389 -7.44 24.60 -23.43
N ALA A 390 -6.82 24.64 -22.25
CA ALA A 390 -7.37 25.30 -21.07
C ALA A 390 -7.66 26.79 -21.31
N ARG A 391 -6.78 27.50 -22.03
CA ARG A 391 -7.04 28.89 -22.45
C ARG A 391 -8.27 28.98 -23.35
N ARG A 392 -8.40 28.12 -24.36
CA ARG A 392 -9.56 28.10 -25.28
C ARG A 392 -10.86 27.79 -24.53
N GLU A 393 -10.85 26.81 -23.62
CA GLU A 393 -12.01 26.45 -22.81
C GLU A 393 -12.40 27.56 -21.85
N SER A 394 -11.43 28.22 -21.21
CA SER A 394 -11.67 29.39 -20.36
C SER A 394 -12.31 30.54 -21.13
N THR A 395 -11.81 30.85 -22.34
CA THR A 395 -12.41 31.86 -23.22
C THR A 395 -13.82 31.47 -23.66
N ALA A 396 -14.04 30.20 -24.01
CA ALA A 396 -15.37 29.70 -24.39
C ALA A 396 -16.36 29.79 -23.21
N ALA A 397 -15.93 29.43 -22.01
CA ALA A 397 -16.74 29.55 -20.80
C ALA A 397 -17.06 31.01 -20.46
N ALA A 398 -16.10 31.94 -20.63
CA ALA A 398 -16.33 33.37 -20.45
C ALA A 398 -17.38 33.91 -21.45
N LEU A 399 -17.25 33.54 -22.73
CA LEU A 399 -18.20 33.92 -23.78
C LEU A 399 -19.60 33.33 -23.53
N GLN A 400 -19.71 32.11 -23.01
CA GLN A 400 -20.99 31.55 -22.58
C GLN A 400 -21.61 32.32 -21.41
N ARG A 401 -20.81 32.75 -20.43
CA ARG A 401 -21.29 33.59 -19.32
C ARG A 401 -21.77 34.95 -19.82
N GLU A 402 -21.04 35.57 -20.74
CA GLU A 402 -21.42 36.85 -21.36
C GLU A 402 -22.72 36.73 -22.16
N ARG A 403 -22.87 35.69 -22.98
CA ARG A 403 -24.14 35.40 -23.69
C ARG A 403 -25.31 35.20 -22.73
N ARG A 404 -25.09 34.52 -21.60
CA ARG A 404 -26.13 34.38 -20.56
C ARG A 404 -26.46 35.72 -19.91
N LYS A 405 -25.48 36.62 -19.73
CA LYS A 405 -25.70 37.97 -19.21
C LYS A 405 -26.51 38.82 -20.19
N GLN A 406 -26.10 38.85 -21.47
CA GLN A 406 -26.82 39.57 -22.53
C GLN A 406 -28.25 39.05 -22.70
N LYS A 407 -28.45 37.73 -22.64
CA LYS A 407 -29.80 37.16 -22.69
C LYS A 407 -30.68 37.64 -21.52
N LYS A 408 -30.13 37.67 -20.30
CA LYS A 408 -30.84 38.21 -19.13
C LYS A 408 -31.14 39.70 -19.26
N GLU A 409 -30.20 40.49 -19.78
CA GLU A 409 -30.39 41.92 -20.03
C GLU A 409 -31.49 42.16 -21.08
N HIS A 410 -31.53 41.35 -22.15
CA HIS A 410 -32.60 41.40 -23.15
C HIS A 410 -33.97 41.02 -22.56
N GLU A 411 -34.03 39.93 -21.77
CA GLU A 411 -35.25 39.52 -21.07
C GLU A 411 -35.75 40.62 -20.12
N ILE A 412 -34.84 41.36 -19.45
CA ILE A 412 -35.19 42.50 -18.59
C ILE A 412 -35.75 43.66 -19.42
N MET A 413 -35.10 44.03 -20.53
CA MET A 413 -35.59 45.10 -21.41
C MET A 413 -36.97 44.79 -22.00
N GLU A 414 -37.22 43.54 -22.43
CA GLU A 414 -38.54 43.13 -22.93
C GLU A 414 -39.64 43.25 -21.86
N ILE A 415 -39.31 42.95 -20.60
CA ILE A 415 -40.24 43.13 -19.46
C ILE A 415 -40.51 44.62 -19.25
N GLU A 416 -39.47 45.46 -19.26
CA GLU A 416 -39.62 46.92 -19.08
C GLU A 416 -40.42 47.57 -20.21
N GLU A 417 -40.20 47.16 -21.46
CA GLU A 417 -40.99 47.61 -22.63
C GLU A 417 -42.44 47.15 -22.53
N GLY A 418 -42.69 45.91 -22.10
CA GLY A 418 -44.03 45.40 -21.82
C GLY A 418 -44.75 46.23 -20.75
N ASP A 419 -44.07 46.51 -19.64
CA ASP A 419 -44.60 47.34 -18.56
C ASP A 419 -44.89 48.78 -19.01
N GLN A 420 -44.04 49.35 -19.86
CA GLN A 420 -44.23 50.69 -20.42
C GLN A 420 -45.43 50.73 -21.37
N ALA A 421 -45.58 49.75 -22.26
CA ALA A 421 -46.73 49.64 -23.16
C ALA A 421 -48.04 49.51 -22.38
N VAL A 422 -48.06 48.69 -21.31
CA VAL A 422 -49.21 48.57 -20.41
C VAL A 422 -49.53 49.92 -19.75
N ARG A 423 -48.51 50.65 -19.26
CA ARG A 423 -48.70 51.99 -18.67
C ARG A 423 -49.27 52.99 -19.68
N GLU A 424 -48.82 52.98 -20.92
CA GLU A 424 -49.32 53.86 -21.99
C GLU A 424 -50.78 53.56 -22.36
N VAL A 425 -51.12 52.27 -22.49
CA VAL A 425 -52.52 51.85 -22.72
C VAL A 425 -53.41 52.28 -21.57
N MET A 426 -52.99 52.05 -20.33
CA MET A 426 -53.74 52.49 -19.14
C MET A 426 -53.92 54.00 -19.11
N ALA A 427 -52.87 54.78 -19.41
CA ALA A 427 -52.95 56.24 -19.48
C ALA A 427 -53.93 56.71 -20.57
N SER A 428 -53.97 56.04 -21.73
CA SER A 428 -54.94 56.33 -22.79
C SER A 428 -56.38 56.02 -22.36
N ILE A 429 -56.59 54.93 -21.62
CA ILE A 429 -57.92 54.57 -21.08
C ILE A 429 -58.39 55.65 -20.09
N TYR A 430 -57.53 56.09 -19.16
CA TYR A 430 -57.88 57.14 -18.20
C TYR A 430 -58.24 58.46 -18.89
N LYS A 431 -57.49 58.89 -19.91
CA LYS A 431 -57.82 60.09 -20.69
C LYS A 431 -59.18 60.00 -21.38
N ASN A 432 -59.56 58.82 -21.88
CA ASN A 432 -60.85 58.62 -22.53
C ASN A 432 -62.01 58.66 -21.52
N ILE A 433 -61.79 58.23 -20.27
CA ILE A 433 -62.80 58.28 -19.20
C ILE A 433 -63.01 59.73 -18.71
N GLU A 434 -61.95 60.54 -18.62
CA GLU A 434 -62.06 61.95 -18.18
C GLU A 434 -62.64 62.89 -19.25
N GLY A 435 -62.65 62.48 -20.53
CA GLY A 435 -63.16 63.26 -21.66
C GLY A 435 -64.65 63.06 -21.97
N THR A 436 -65.34 62.16 -21.26
CA THR A 436 -66.79 61.93 -21.32
C THR A 436 -67.46 62.42 -20.06
#